data_AF-A0A2S6N4J9-F1
#
_entry.id   AF-A0A2S6N4J9-F1
#
_cell.length_a   1.000
_cell.length_b   1.000
_cell.length_c   1.000
_cell.angle_alpha   90.00
_cell.angle_beta   90.00
_cell.angle_gamma   90.00
#
_symmetry.space_group_name_H-M   'P 1'
#
loop_
_entity.id
_entity.type
_entity.pdbx_description
1 polymer ?
#
loop_
_entity_poly.entity_id
_entity_poly.type
_entity_poly.pdbx_seq_one_letter_code
_entity_poly.pdbx_strand_id
1 'polypeptide(L)'
;MRLARFRRRARRLGGFAWASLTARQGDPLASALTPTAWGFVAGWFGLAAAHASPAVLIASLALFVPLCIAALIDALYLVLPDGPLLAIAGVGLLVRLSLSPDEIGSFLGAGLFAYAALWLTARCYQALRGRAGLGGGDPLLFALAGLW
;
A
#
# COMPACT_ATOMS: atom_id res chain seq x y z
N MET A 1 21.67 -11.37 -17.89
CA MET A 1 21.83 -10.01 -17.29
C MET A 1 20.61 -9.50 -16.48
N ARG A 2 19.34 -9.80 -16.85
CA ARG A 2 18.14 -9.36 -16.10
C ARG A 2 18.00 -9.96 -14.68
N LEU A 3 18.30 -11.25 -14.51
CA LEU A 3 18.21 -11.95 -13.21
C LEU A 3 19.16 -11.37 -12.14
N ALA A 4 20.36 -10.94 -12.53
CA ALA A 4 21.33 -10.35 -11.61
C ALA A 4 20.84 -8.99 -11.06
N ARG A 5 20.16 -8.18 -11.88
CA ARG A 5 19.57 -6.90 -11.46
C ARG A 5 18.40 -7.12 -10.50
N PHE A 6 17.55 -8.10 -10.78
CA PHE A 6 16.44 -8.47 -9.90
C PHE A 6 16.95 -8.92 -8.52
N ARG A 7 17.93 -9.83 -8.48
CA ARG A 7 18.55 -10.30 -7.24
C ARG A 7 19.22 -9.20 -6.42
N ARG A 8 19.78 -8.17 -7.06
CA ARG A 8 20.34 -7.00 -6.34
C ARG A 8 19.24 -6.15 -5.72
N ARG A 9 18.17 -5.86 -6.48
CA ARG A 9 17.02 -5.09 -5.97
C ARG A 9 16.34 -5.79 -4.81
N ALA A 10 16.09 -7.10 -4.93
CA ALA A 10 15.48 -7.89 -3.86
C ALA A 10 16.34 -7.89 -2.58
N ARG A 11 17.67 -8.04 -2.70
CA ARG A 11 18.58 -7.95 -1.55
C ARG A 11 18.57 -6.58 -0.89
N ARG A 12 18.54 -5.50 -1.70
CA ARG A 12 18.45 -4.12 -1.17
C ARG A 12 17.15 -3.89 -0.42
N LEU A 13 16.02 -4.34 -0.98
CA LEU A 13 14.71 -4.26 -0.34
C LEU A 13 14.69 -5.04 0.98
N GLY A 14 15.17 -6.28 0.99
CA GLY A 14 15.23 -7.10 2.20
C GLY A 14 16.13 -6.48 3.29
N GLY A 15 17.31 -5.98 2.90
CA GLY A 15 18.20 -5.28 3.83
C GLY A 15 17.58 -4.02 4.42
N PHE A 16 16.88 -3.23 3.60
CA PHE A 16 16.20 -2.02 4.02
C PHE A 16 14.99 -2.29 4.92
N ALA A 17 14.18 -3.31 4.60
CA ALA A 17 13.06 -3.74 5.43
C ALA A 17 13.55 -4.20 6.81
N TRP A 18 14.63 -4.99 6.84
CA TRP A 18 15.24 -5.42 8.10
C TRP A 18 15.78 -4.24 8.91
N ALA A 19 16.48 -3.30 8.26
CA ALA A 19 16.98 -2.10 8.92
C ALA A 19 15.83 -1.26 9.51
N SER A 20 14.70 -1.16 8.80
CA SER A 20 13.51 -0.42 9.26
C SER A 20 12.86 -1.08 10.47
N LEU A 21 12.88 -2.41 10.59
CA LEU A 21 12.32 -3.10 11.77
C LEU A 21 13.24 -3.05 12.99
N THR A 22 14.55 -2.98 12.78
CA THR A 22 15.56 -3.11 13.84
C THR A 22 16.18 -1.79 14.30
N ALA A 23 15.73 -0.65 13.75
CA ALA A 23 16.33 0.67 13.98
C ALA A 23 17.86 0.69 13.76
N ARG A 24 18.35 -0.11 12.80
CA ARG A 24 19.80 -0.34 12.66
C ARG A 24 20.51 0.97 12.32
N GLN A 25 21.41 1.41 13.18
CA GLN A 25 22.25 2.59 12.95
C GLN A 25 23.12 2.35 11.71
N GLY A 26 22.85 3.09 10.62
CA GLY A 26 23.57 2.97 9.35
C GLY A 26 22.78 3.47 8.14
N ASP A 27 21.44 3.45 8.19
CA ASP A 27 20.57 4.05 7.18
C ASP A 27 19.57 5.00 7.88
N PRO A 28 19.81 6.33 7.84
CA PRO A 28 18.96 7.30 8.53
C PRO A 28 17.49 7.21 8.12
N LEU A 29 17.22 6.87 6.85
CA LEU A 29 15.87 6.79 6.33
C LEU A 29 15.17 5.52 6.84
N ALA A 30 15.86 4.38 6.87
CA ALA A 30 15.31 3.16 7.47
C ALA A 30 15.00 3.35 8.97
N SER A 31 15.92 3.99 9.72
CA SER A 31 15.70 4.29 11.14
C SER A 31 14.49 5.21 11.36
N ALA A 32 14.30 6.22 10.52
CA ALA A 32 13.16 7.13 10.60
C ALA A 32 11.81 6.43 10.35
N LEU A 33 11.80 5.33 9.57
CA LEU A 33 10.60 4.54 9.29
C LEU A 33 10.30 3.49 10.35
N THR A 34 11.20 3.25 11.32
CA THR A 34 11.00 2.28 12.41
C THR A 34 9.66 2.43 13.12
N PRO A 35 9.26 3.61 13.62
CA PRO A 35 7.97 3.75 14.30
C PRO A 35 6.79 3.42 13.36
N THR A 36 6.87 3.80 12.09
CA THR A 36 5.84 3.48 11.09
C THR A 36 5.75 1.98 10.82
N ALA A 37 6.89 1.30 10.68
CA ALA A 37 6.95 -0.13 10.46
C ALA A 37 6.35 -0.91 11.63
N TRP A 38 6.72 -0.54 12.86
CA TRP A 38 6.12 -1.13 14.07
C TRP A 38 4.66 -0.75 14.25
N GLY A 39 4.25 0.45 13.84
CA GLY A 39 2.85 0.87 13.81
C GLY A 39 2.00 -0.01 12.91
N PHE A 40 2.49 -0.37 11.73
CA PHE A 40 1.79 -1.32 10.83
C PHE A 40 1.69 -2.72 11.44
N VAL A 41 2.78 -3.24 12.02
CA VAL A 41 2.78 -4.55 12.67
C VAL A 41 1.81 -4.58 13.85
N ALA A 42 1.89 -3.59 14.74
CA ALA A 42 1.00 -3.46 15.89
C ALA A 42 -0.45 -3.26 15.47
N GLY A 43 -0.71 -2.46 14.43
CA GLY A 43 -2.05 -2.25 13.87
C GLY A 43 -2.66 -3.55 13.34
N TRP A 44 -1.87 -4.38 12.64
CA TRP A 44 -2.35 -5.68 12.18
C TRP A 44 -2.64 -6.64 13.35
N PHE A 45 -1.77 -6.70 14.36
CA PHE A 45 -2.04 -7.49 15.57
C PHE A 45 -3.26 -6.97 16.36
N GLY A 46 -3.49 -5.66 16.41
CA GLY A 46 -4.67 -5.07 17.02
C GLY A 46 -5.95 -5.46 16.29
N LEU A 47 -5.94 -5.40 14.96
CA LEU A 47 -7.03 -5.92 14.13
C LEU A 47 -7.25 -7.41 14.37
N ALA A 48 -6.17 -8.18 14.49
CA ALA A 48 -6.24 -9.62 14.73
C ALA A 48 -6.83 -9.97 16.10
N ALA A 49 -6.50 -9.19 17.13
CA ALA A 49 -7.08 -9.35 18.46
C ALA A 49 -8.57 -8.94 18.51
N ALA A 50 -8.99 -7.99 17.68
CA ALA A 50 -10.36 -7.49 17.65
C ALA A 50 -11.34 -8.35 16.82
N HIS A 51 -10.84 -9.20 15.92
CA HIS A 51 -11.68 -9.99 15.01
C HIS A 51 -11.58 -11.48 15.29
N ALA A 52 -12.74 -12.12 15.47
CA ALA A 52 -12.80 -13.58 15.69
C ALA A 52 -12.84 -14.40 14.40
N SER A 53 -13.19 -13.79 13.25
CA SER A 53 -13.37 -14.53 11.99
C SER A 53 -12.03 -14.86 11.32
N PRO A 54 -11.67 -16.15 11.17
CA PRO A 54 -10.42 -16.53 10.51
C PRO A 54 -10.36 -16.04 9.05
N ALA A 55 -11.51 -15.97 8.37
CA ALA A 55 -11.58 -15.50 6.99
C ALA A 55 -11.18 -14.02 6.87
N VAL A 56 -11.63 -13.17 7.80
CA VAL A 56 -11.26 -11.74 7.82
C VAL A 56 -9.78 -11.56 8.14
N LEU A 57 -9.21 -12.39 9.02
CA LEU A 57 -7.77 -12.38 9.33
C LEU A 57 -6.91 -12.80 8.15
N ILE A 58 -7.33 -13.83 7.41
CA ILE A 58 -6.61 -14.28 6.22
C ILE A 58 -6.68 -13.19 5.13
N ALA A 59 -7.85 -12.62 4.89
CA ALA A 59 -8.02 -11.54 3.94
C ALA A 59 -7.20 -10.29 4.31
N SER A 60 -7.19 -9.90 5.58
CA SER A 60 -6.43 -8.73 6.05
C SER A 60 -4.93 -8.98 5.95
N LEU A 61 -4.44 -10.20 6.23
CA LEU A 61 -3.04 -10.56 6.03
C LEU A 61 -2.66 -10.57 4.54
N ALA A 62 -3.54 -11.09 3.69
CA ALA A 62 -3.35 -11.10 2.24
C ALA A 62 -3.28 -9.68 1.65
N LEU A 63 -3.98 -8.72 2.25
CA LEU A 63 -3.90 -7.29 1.90
C LEU A 63 -2.68 -6.60 2.53
N PHE A 64 -2.34 -6.94 3.77
CA PHE A 64 -1.25 -6.33 4.53
C PHE A 64 0.10 -6.51 3.86
N VAL A 65 0.40 -7.73 3.39
CA VAL A 65 1.69 -8.04 2.75
C VAL A 65 1.97 -7.17 1.51
N PRO A 66 1.10 -7.09 0.49
CA PRO A 66 1.35 -6.24 -0.67
C PRO A 66 1.35 -4.75 -0.32
N LEU A 67 0.59 -4.29 0.68
CA LEU A 67 0.69 -2.91 1.18
C LEU A 67 2.08 -2.62 1.77
N CYS A 68 2.62 -3.51 2.61
CA CYS A 68 3.99 -3.38 3.14
C CYS A 68 5.03 -3.36 2.02
N ILE A 69 4.89 -4.22 1.00
CA ILE A 69 5.80 -4.24 -0.15
C ILE A 69 5.71 -2.94 -0.95
N ALA A 70 4.50 -2.44 -1.20
CA ALA A 70 4.28 -1.17 -1.88
C ALA A 70 4.92 -0.01 -1.11
N ALA A 71 4.68 0.08 0.20
CA ALA A 71 5.26 1.11 1.07
C ALA A 71 6.80 1.06 1.12
N LEU A 72 7.39 -0.14 1.17
CA LEU A 72 8.86 -0.29 1.16
C LEU A 72 9.48 0.14 -0.18
N ILE A 73 8.83 -0.18 -1.30
CA ILE A 73 9.30 0.22 -2.63
C ILE A 73 9.13 1.74 -2.81
N ASP A 74 8.00 2.29 -2.37
CA ASP A 74 7.74 3.72 -2.40
C ASP A 74 8.76 4.50 -1.56
N ALA A 75 9.03 4.07 -0.33
CA ALA A 75 10.03 4.70 0.52
C ALA A 75 11.45 4.74 -0.07
N LEU A 76 11.81 3.74 -0.88
CA LEU A 76 13.15 3.64 -1.49
C LEU A 76 13.27 4.31 -2.86
N TYR A 77 12.20 4.35 -3.63
CA TYR A 77 12.24 4.72 -5.04
C TYR A 77 11.22 5.80 -5.43
N LEU A 78 10.34 6.20 -4.52
CA LEU A 78 9.23 7.15 -4.75
C LEU A 78 8.38 6.76 -5.96
N VAL A 79 8.17 5.45 -6.13
CA VAL A 79 7.41 4.86 -7.22
C VAL A 79 6.53 3.76 -6.65
N LEU A 80 5.26 3.79 -7.05
CA LEU A 80 4.30 2.76 -6.71
C LEU A 80 4.33 1.65 -7.77
N PRO A 81 4.73 0.41 -7.42
CA PRO A 81 4.85 -0.68 -8.38
C PRO A 81 3.49 -1.32 -8.73
N ASP A 82 3.32 -1.69 -10.01
CA ASP A 82 2.09 -2.32 -10.51
C ASP A 82 1.80 -3.68 -9.84
N GLY A 83 2.83 -4.48 -9.56
CA GLY A 83 2.65 -5.84 -9.01
C GLY A 83 1.88 -5.87 -7.67
N PRO A 84 2.35 -5.17 -6.62
CA PRO A 84 1.61 -5.01 -5.37
C PRO A 84 0.23 -4.38 -5.53
N LEU A 85 0.08 -3.38 -6.41
CA LEU A 85 -1.22 -2.78 -6.73
C LEU A 85 -2.22 -3.81 -7.28
N LEU A 86 -1.80 -4.65 -8.21
CA LEU A 86 -2.62 -5.72 -8.77
C LEU A 86 -2.99 -6.76 -7.70
N ALA A 87 -2.06 -7.08 -6.79
CA ALA A 87 -2.34 -7.98 -5.67
C ALA A 87 -3.39 -7.37 -4.72
N ILE A 88 -3.25 -6.10 -4.35
CA ILE A 88 -4.23 -5.36 -3.54
C ILE A 88 -5.61 -5.37 -4.20
N ALA A 89 -5.67 -5.02 -5.50
CA ALA A 89 -6.90 -5.02 -6.28
C ALA A 89 -7.56 -6.40 -6.31
N GLY A 90 -6.76 -7.46 -6.55
CA GLY A 90 -7.24 -8.83 -6.60
C GLY A 90 -7.79 -9.30 -5.25
N VAL A 91 -7.10 -9.03 -4.14
CA VAL A 91 -7.57 -9.39 -2.80
C VAL A 91 -8.87 -8.65 -2.46
N GLY A 92 -8.92 -7.33 -2.63
CA GLY A 92 -10.13 -6.54 -2.35
C GLY A 92 -11.33 -7.00 -3.19
N LEU A 93 -11.12 -7.20 -4.50
CA LEU A 93 -12.18 -7.68 -5.39
C LEU A 93 -12.69 -9.07 -5.00
N LEU A 94 -11.79 -10.01 -4.68
CA LEU A 94 -12.18 -11.35 -4.24
C LEU A 94 -12.97 -11.32 -2.93
N VAL A 95 -12.57 -10.48 -1.97
CA VAL A 95 -13.27 -10.30 -0.71
C VAL A 95 -14.66 -9.74 -0.96
N ARG A 96 -14.78 -8.69 -1.78
CA ARG A 96 -16.07 -8.06 -2.06
C ARG A 96 -17.02 -8.99 -2.82
N LEU A 97 -16.52 -9.72 -3.82
CA LEU A 97 -17.30 -10.75 -4.53
C LEU A 97 -17.79 -11.86 -3.60
N SER A 98 -17.00 -12.21 -2.58
CA SER A 98 -17.35 -13.28 -1.64
C SER A 98 -18.34 -12.84 -0.56
N LEU A 99 -18.29 -11.58 -0.12
CA LEU A 99 -19.09 -11.08 0.99
C LEU A 99 -20.35 -10.32 0.56
N SER A 100 -20.29 -9.55 -0.54
CA SER A 100 -21.38 -8.63 -0.92
C SER A 100 -21.35 -8.34 -2.43
N PRO A 101 -21.58 -9.34 -3.29
CA PRO A 101 -21.48 -9.17 -4.74
C PRO A 101 -22.44 -8.10 -5.28
N ASP A 102 -23.63 -7.98 -4.69
CA ASP A 102 -24.66 -7.03 -5.12
C ASP A 102 -24.26 -5.56 -4.89
N GLU A 103 -23.32 -5.29 -3.98
CA GLU A 103 -22.89 -3.95 -3.63
C GLU A 103 -21.55 -3.53 -4.28
N ILE A 104 -21.04 -4.33 -5.22
CA ILE A 104 -19.79 -4.01 -5.93
C ILE A 104 -19.86 -2.66 -6.62
N GLY A 105 -21.00 -2.31 -7.22
CA GLY A 105 -21.18 -1.03 -7.90
C GLY A 105 -20.96 0.16 -6.96
N SER A 106 -21.48 0.09 -5.73
CA SER A 106 -21.33 1.15 -4.72
C SER A 106 -19.86 1.33 -4.30
N PHE A 107 -19.13 0.24 -4.14
CA PHE A 107 -17.71 0.27 -3.77
C PHE A 107 -16.79 0.72 -4.90
N LEU A 108 -17.05 0.29 -6.13
CA LEU A 108 -16.38 0.83 -7.30
C LEU A 108 -16.66 2.34 -7.46
N GLY A 109 -17.90 2.77 -7.20
CA GLY A 109 -18.28 4.17 -7.16
C GLY A 109 -17.52 4.96 -6.09
N ALA A 110 -17.42 4.41 -4.87
CA ALA A 110 -16.66 5.01 -3.78
C ALA A 110 -15.15 5.12 -4.10
N GLY A 111 -14.55 4.06 -4.65
CA GLY A 111 -13.16 4.07 -5.10
C GLY A 111 -12.91 5.09 -6.21
N LEU A 112 -13.79 5.14 -7.23
CA LEU A 112 -13.70 6.12 -8.31
C LEU A 112 -13.84 7.55 -7.79
N PHE A 113 -14.75 7.78 -6.84
CA PHE A 113 -14.91 9.08 -6.19
C PHE A 113 -13.65 9.48 -5.43
N ALA A 114 -13.08 8.57 -4.63
CA ALA A 114 -11.85 8.82 -3.88
C ALA A 114 -10.66 9.13 -4.81
N TYR A 115 -10.52 8.37 -5.91
CA TYR A 115 -9.55 8.65 -6.96
C TYR A 115 -9.73 10.05 -7.54
N ALA A 116 -10.94 10.37 -7.98
CA ALA A 116 -11.25 11.64 -8.64
C ALA A 116 -11.01 12.82 -7.70
N ALA A 117 -11.36 12.70 -6.42
CA ALA A 117 -11.14 13.72 -5.41
C ALA A 117 -9.64 14.04 -5.23
N LEU A 118 -8.79 13.02 -5.07
CA LEU A 118 -7.35 13.21 -4.91
C LEU A 118 -6.68 13.68 -6.20
N TRP A 119 -7.06 13.11 -7.34
CA TRP A 119 -6.55 13.52 -8.64
C TRP A 119 -6.89 14.99 -8.93
N LEU A 120 -8.13 15.41 -8.70
CA LEU A 120 -8.54 16.80 -8.91
C LEU A 120 -7.80 17.74 -7.96
N THR A 121 -7.64 17.34 -6.70
CA THR A 121 -6.86 18.11 -5.72
C THR A 121 -5.42 18.31 -6.19
N ALA A 122 -4.78 17.25 -6.70
CA ALA A 122 -3.43 17.31 -7.25
C ALA A 122 -3.36 18.24 -8.49
N ARG A 123 -4.37 18.19 -9.36
CA ARG A 123 -4.45 19.06 -10.55
C ARG A 123 -4.68 20.53 -10.20
N CYS A 124 -5.57 20.80 -9.25
CA CYS A 124 -5.78 22.15 -8.73
C CYS A 124 -4.49 22.70 -8.10
N TYR A 125 -3.79 21.91 -7.29
CA TYR A 125 -2.49 22.31 -6.74
C TYR A 125 -1.48 22.64 -7.84
N GLN A 126 -1.37 21.77 -8.86
CA GLN A 126 -0.44 21.99 -9.98
C GLN A 126 -0.79 23.23 -10.80
N ALA A 127 -2.08 23.48 -11.06
CA ALA A 127 -2.54 24.66 -11.76
C ALA A 127 -2.22 25.96 -10.99
N LEU A 128 -2.39 25.94 -9.66
CA LEU A 128 -2.16 27.12 -8.81
C LEU A 128 -0.68 27.39 -8.50
N ARG A 129 0.14 26.34 -8.41
CA ARG A 129 1.55 26.44 -7.98
C ARG A 129 2.56 26.21 -9.10
N GLY A 130 2.13 25.78 -10.27
CA GLY A 130 3.01 25.46 -11.41
C GLY A 130 3.93 24.25 -11.20
N ARG A 131 3.73 23.48 -10.11
CA ARG A 131 4.55 22.31 -9.77
C ARG A 131 3.68 21.13 -9.33
N ALA A 132 4.11 19.92 -9.62
CA ALA A 132 3.44 18.71 -9.14
C ALA A 132 3.43 18.69 -7.59
N GLY A 133 2.27 18.36 -7.01
CA GLY A 133 2.08 18.29 -5.56
C GLY A 133 2.01 16.86 -5.05
N LEU A 134 0.93 16.17 -5.40
CA LEU A 134 0.66 14.78 -5.00
C LEU A 134 1.36 13.79 -5.93
N GLY A 135 1.79 12.64 -5.39
CA GLY A 135 2.29 11.53 -6.18
C GLY A 135 1.18 10.91 -7.03
N GLY A 136 1.49 10.47 -8.26
CA GLY A 136 0.50 9.84 -9.14
C GLY A 136 -0.03 8.50 -8.62
N GLY A 137 0.68 7.87 -7.67
CA GLY A 137 0.29 6.60 -7.06
C GLY A 137 -0.79 6.72 -5.99
N ASP A 138 -0.83 7.83 -5.25
CA ASP A 138 -1.75 7.99 -4.11
C ASP A 138 -3.24 7.90 -4.52
N PRO A 139 -3.68 8.55 -5.63
CA PRO A 139 -5.05 8.39 -6.10
C PRO A 139 -5.40 6.93 -6.42
N LEU A 140 -4.46 6.15 -6.94
CA LEU A 140 -4.69 4.73 -7.24
C LEU A 140 -4.86 3.89 -5.97
N LEU A 141 -4.06 4.14 -4.92
CA LEU A 141 -4.25 3.44 -3.64
C LEU A 141 -5.62 3.74 -3.04
N PHE A 142 -6.09 4.98 -3.11
CA PHE A 142 -7.42 5.36 -2.64
C PHE A 142 -8.54 4.78 -3.51
N ALA A 143 -8.31 4.63 -4.82
CA ALA A 143 -9.24 3.90 -5.68
C ALA A 143 -9.40 2.45 -5.21
N LEU A 144 -8.29 1.79 -4.92
CA LEU A 144 -8.28 0.40 -4.45
C LEU A 144 -8.79 0.25 -3.02
N ALA A 145 -8.65 1.27 -2.17
CA ALA A 145 -9.24 1.27 -0.84
C ALA A 145 -10.77 1.16 -0.90
N GLY A 146 -11.41 1.62 -1.98
CA GLY A 146 -12.84 1.42 -2.19
C GLY A 146 -13.25 -0.05 -2.42
N LEU A 147 -12.30 -0.96 -2.67
CA LEU A 147 -12.56 -2.40 -2.83
C LEU A 147 -12.51 -3.18 -1.50
N TRP A 148 -12.19 -2.51 -0.39
CA TRP A 148 -12.08 -3.09 0.94
C TRP A 148 -13.16 -2.52 1.85
#